data_AF-A0A963SMQ9-F1
#
_entry.id   AF-A0A963SMQ9-F1
#
_cell.length_a   1.000
_cell.length_b   1.000
_cell.length_c   1.000
_cell.angle_alpha   90.00
_cell.angle_beta   90.00
_cell.angle_gamma   90.00
#
_symmetry.space_group_name_H-M   'P 1'
#
loop_
_entity.id
_entity.type
_entity.pdbx_description
1 polymer ?
#
loop_
_entity_poly.entity_id
_entity_poly.type
_entity_poly.pdbx_seq_one_letter_code
_entity_poly.pdbx_strand_id
1 'polypeptide(L)' 'MQAVTHADREQELRSLLDQLSAHPEKAWKQERERIAVLQRQLASEAKAAQG' A
#
# COMPACT_ATOMS: atom_id res chain seq x y z
N MET A 1 -2.54 -5.43 19.95
CA MET A 1 -2.57 -5.18 18.49
C MET A 1 -1.43 -4.23 18.17
N GLN A 2 -0.47 -4.64 17.34
CA GLN A 2 0.68 -3.79 17.01
C GLN A 2 0.17 -2.64 16.13
N ALA A 3 0.52 -1.40 16.48
CA ALA A 3 0.10 -0.24 15.71
C ALA A 3 0.82 -0.28 14.35
N VAL A 4 0.06 -0.32 13.27
CA VAL A 4 0.62 -0.24 11.91
C VAL A 4 1.18 1.16 11.72
N THR A 5 2.50 1.24 11.54
CA THR A 5 3.20 2.50 11.33
C THR A 5 3.15 2.92 9.86
N HIS A 6 3.58 4.15 9.58
CA HIS A 6 3.75 4.62 8.20
C HIS A 6 4.72 3.72 7.41
N ALA A 7 5.86 3.36 8.02
CA ALA A 7 6.84 2.47 7.42
C ALA A 7 6.28 1.08 7.10
N ASP A 8 5.40 0.55 7.96
CA ASP A 8 4.71 -0.72 7.69
C ASP A 8 3.82 -0.62 6.44
N ARG A 9 3.08 0.49 6.27
CA ARG A 9 2.24 0.71 5.08
C ARG A 9 3.07 0.85 3.81
N GLU A 10 4.21 1.53 3.88
CA GLU A 10 5.14 1.64 2.75
C GLU A 10 5.72 0.27 2.36
N GLN A 11 6.11 -0.55 3.35
CA GLN A 11 6.62 -1.90 3.11
C GLN A 11 5.56 -2.83 2.53
N GLU A 12 4.32 -2.74 3.02
CA GLU A 12 3.20 -3.51 2.49
C GLU A 12 2.90 -3.12 1.04
N LEU A 13 2.86 -1.82 0.73
CA LEU A 13 2.63 -1.31 -0.62
C LEU A 13 3.71 -1.83 -1.59
N ARG A 14 4.97 -1.75 -1.20
CA ARG A 14 6.09 -2.25 -2.01
C ARG A 14 5.98 -3.75 -2.28
N SER A 15 5.61 -4.53 -1.27
CA SER A 15 5.46 -5.99 -1.40
C SER A 15 4.30 -6.37 -2.32
N LEU A 16 3.21 -5.61 -2.31
CA LEU A 16 2.07 -5.85 -3.20
C LEU A 16 2.42 -5.50 -4.65
N LEU A 17 3.13 -4.40 -4.88
CA LEU A 17 3.58 -4.00 -6.22
C LEU A 17 4.57 -5.01 -6.82
N ASP A 18 5.46 -5.57 -6.00
CA ASP A 18 6.37 -6.65 -6.40
C ASP A 18 5.59 -7.90 -6.84
N GLN A 19 4.63 -8.36 -6.04
CA GLN A 19 3.78 -9.51 -6.37
C GLN A 19 2.99 -9.32 -7.66
N LEU A 20 2.43 -8.13 -7.88
CA LEU A 20 1.75 -7.80 -9.14
C LEU A 20 2.69 -7.89 -10.35
N SER A 21 3.93 -7.42 -10.17
CA SER A 21 4.93 -7.39 -11.24
C SER A 21 5.50 -8.78 -11.53
N ALA A 22 5.64 -9.63 -10.50
CA ALA A 22 6.16 -10.99 -10.62
C ALA A 22 5.19 -11.95 -11.32
N HIS A 23 3.88 -11.66 -11.27
CA HIS A 23 2.84 -12.59 -11.70
C HIS A 23 1.70 -11.88 -12.44
N PRO A 24 1.97 -11.19 -13.55
CA PRO A 24 0.97 -10.38 -14.24
C PRO A 24 -0.23 -11.19 -14.77
N GLU A 25 -0.12 -12.52 -14.86
CA GLU A 25 -1.19 -13.40 -15.31
C GLU A 25 -2.34 -13.59 -14.30
N LYS A 26 -2.12 -13.28 -13.01
CA LYS A 26 -3.15 -13.43 -11.98
C LYS A 26 -4.06 -12.20 -11.91
N ALA A 27 -5.34 -12.46 -11.61
CA ALA A 27 -6.30 -11.39 -11.35
C ALA A 27 -6.13 -10.86 -9.91
N TRP A 28 -5.16 -9.96 -9.71
CA TRP A 28 -4.80 -9.30 -8.44
C TRP A 28 -5.87 -8.32 -7.92
N LYS A 29 -7.15 -8.67 -7.92
CA LYS A 29 -8.25 -7.73 -7.64
C LYS A 29 -8.18 -7.20 -6.20
N GLN A 30 -7.98 -8.08 -5.23
CA GLN A 30 -7.90 -7.70 -3.81
C GLN A 30 -6.62 -6.91 -3.51
N GLU A 31 -5.50 -7.31 -4.10
CA GLU A 31 -4.21 -6.63 -3.90
C GLU A 31 -4.23 -5.24 -4.53
N ARG A 32 -4.86 -5.06 -5.70
CA ARG A 32 -5.07 -3.75 -6.33
C ARG A 32 -5.95 -2.83 -5.49
N GLU A 33 -7.03 -3.36 -4.92
CA GLU A 33 -7.87 -2.60 -4.00
C GLU A 33 -7.09 -2.19 -2.76
N ARG A 34 -6.28 -3.10 -2.21
CA ARG A 34 -5.41 -2.82 -1.07
C ARG A 34 -4.36 -1.76 -1.38
N ILE A 35 -3.70 -1.84 -2.54
CA ILE A 35 -2.76 -0.83 -3.04
C ILE A 35 -3.43 0.56 -3.08
N ALA A 36 -4.64 0.66 -3.63
CA ALA A 36 -5.36 1.93 -3.71
C ALA A 36 -5.66 2.52 -2.32
N VAL A 37 -6.04 1.67 -1.35
CA VAL A 37 -6.25 2.10 0.05
C VAL A 37 -4.94 2.59 0.67
N LEU A 38 -3.84 1.83 0.54
CA LEU A 38 -2.54 2.21 1.08
C LEU A 38 -2.05 3.53 0.49
N GLN A 39 -2.12 3.70 -0.83
CA GLN A 39 -1.75 4.95 -1.50
C GLN A 39 -2.54 6.14 -0.97
N ARG A 40 -3.85 5.98 -0.73
CA ARG A 40 -4.69 7.04 -0.16
C ARG A 40 -4.33 7.36 1.29
N GLN A 41 -4.03 6.35 2.10
CA GLN A 41 -3.61 6.54 3.49
C GLN A 41 -2.29 7.30 3.55
N LEU A 42 -1.27 6.83 2.83
CA LEU A 42 0.06 7.47 2.75
C LEU A 42 -0.04 8.92 2.24
N ALA A 43 -0.86 9.17 1.22
CA ALA A 43 -1.08 10.54 0.72
C ALA A 43 -1.77 11.45 1.75
N SER A 44 -2.70 10.91 2.55
CA SER A 44 -3.37 11.66 3.61
C SER A 44 -2.42 11.96 4.77
N GLU A 45 -1.58 11.00 5.15
CA GLU A 45 -0.53 11.16 6.16
C GLU A 45 0.50 12.21 5.72
N ALA A 46 0.96 12.14 4.46
CA ALA A 46 1.87 13.11 3.89
C ALA A 46 1.27 14.54 3.89
N LYS A 47 -0.02 14.67 3.58
CA LYS A 47 -0.71 15.97 3.62
C LYS A 47 -0.87 16.49 5.05
N ALA A 48 -1.16 15.62 6.01
CA ALA A 48 -1.29 15.98 7.42
C ALA A 48 0.05 16.42 8.03
N ALA A 49 1.17 15.87 7.57
CA ALA A 49 2.51 16.28 7.99
C ALA A 49 2.96 17.65 7.42
N GLN A 50 2.24 18.20 6.44
CA GLN A 50 2.57 19.45 5.75
C GLN A 50 1.75 20.66 6.21
N GLY A 51 0.80 20.48 7.14
CA GLY A 51 -0.06 21.55 7.67
C GLY A 51 0.18 21.80 9.14
#